data_AF-A0A151RHG9-F1
#
_entry.id   AF-A0A151RHG9-F1
#
_cell.length_a   1.000
_cell.length_b   1.000
_cell.length_c   1.000
_cell.angle_alpha   90.00
_cell.angle_beta   90.00
_cell.angle_gamma   90.00
#
_symmetry.space_group_name_H-M   'P 1'
#
loop_
_entity.id
_entity.type
_entity.pdbx_description
1 polymer ?
#
loop_
_entity_poly.entity_id
_entity_poly.type
_entity_poly.pdbx_seq_one_letter_code
_entity_poly.pdbx_strand_id
1 'polypeptide(L)' 'IKLRRSQRERRPTISNDYMVYLHELETDSSINENDPVSFSQVVSCDNSEKWLNALKEELKSMEQNDV' A
#
# COMPACT_ATOMS: atom_id res chain seq x y z
N ILE A 1 -41.00 14.20 3.11
CA ILE A 1 -40.24 15.19 2.30
C ILE A 1 -39.67 14.46 1.08
N LYS A 2 -40.03 14.87 -0.15
CA LYS A 2 -39.52 14.22 -1.39
C LYS A 2 -38.26 14.96 -1.84
N LEU A 3 -37.16 14.21 -2.02
CA LEU A 3 -35.90 14.76 -2.53
C LEU A 3 -36.09 15.26 -3.97
N ARG A 4 -35.76 16.53 -4.21
CA ARG A 4 -35.76 17.10 -5.56
C ARG A 4 -34.48 16.66 -6.28
N ARG A 5 -34.62 15.86 -7.35
CA ARG A 5 -33.50 15.43 -8.20
C ARG A 5 -33.25 16.44 -9.33
N SER A 6 -32.00 16.58 -9.74
CA SER A 6 -31.63 17.37 -10.92
C SER A 6 -32.24 16.75 -12.18
N GLN A 7 -32.84 17.58 -13.03
CA GLN A 7 -33.36 17.21 -14.35
C GLN A 7 -32.41 17.61 -15.49
N ARG A 8 -31.24 18.18 -15.17
CA ARG A 8 -30.26 18.58 -16.20
C ARG A 8 -29.68 17.34 -16.87
N GLU A 9 -29.51 17.39 -18.19
CA GLU A 9 -28.74 16.37 -18.91
C GLU A 9 -27.34 16.27 -18.33
N ARG A 10 -26.91 15.04 -18.02
CA ARG A 10 -25.55 14.77 -17.54
C ARG A 10 -24.62 14.86 -18.74
N ARG A 11 -23.82 15.91 -18.78
CA ARG A 11 -22.71 16.02 -19.72
C ARG A 11 -21.49 15.32 -19.13
N PRO A 12 -20.79 14.46 -19.89
CA PRO A 12 -19.52 13.90 -19.43
C PRO A 12 -18.51 15.04 -19.24
N THR A 13 -17.75 14.99 -18.15
CA THR A 13 -16.69 15.96 -17.84
C THR A 13 -15.50 15.83 -18.78
N ILE A 14 -15.29 14.64 -19.34
CA ILE A 14 -14.19 14.28 -20.23
C ILE A 14 -14.71 14.11 -21.66
N SER A 15 -13.91 14.55 -22.64
CA SER A 15 -14.20 14.35 -24.06
C SER A 15 -13.97 12.88 -24.45
N ASN A 16 -14.69 12.39 -25.47
CA ASN A 16 -14.47 11.05 -26.02
C ASN A 16 -13.06 10.87 -26.61
N ASP A 17 -12.41 11.96 -26.99
CA ASP A 17 -11.05 11.93 -27.58
C ASP A 17 -9.94 11.96 -26.51
N TYR A 18 -10.30 11.86 -25.23
CA TYR A 18 -9.32 11.85 -24.14
C TYR A 18 -8.59 10.51 -24.07
N MET A 19 -7.33 10.50 -24.49
CA MET A 19 -6.45 9.34 -24.38
C MET A 19 -5.85 9.27 -22.97
N VAL A 20 -6.27 8.28 -22.19
CA VAL A 20 -5.73 8.02 -20.85
C VAL A 20 -4.43 7.23 -20.97
N TYR A 21 -3.31 7.82 -20.55
CA TYR A 21 -2.05 7.10 -20.40
C TYR A 21 -1.95 6.58 -18.96
N LEU A 22 -2.32 5.32 -18.74
CA LEU A 22 -2.07 4.63 -17.47
C LEU A 22 -0.61 4.18 -17.45
N HIS A 23 0.29 5.03 -16.94
CA HIS A 23 1.71 4.73 -16.74
C HIS A 23 2.01 4.46 -15.26
N GLU A 24 1.32 3.50 -14.65
CA GLU A 24 1.50 3.14 -13.24
C GLU A 24 1.62 1.63 -13.01
N LEU A 25 2.12 0.86 -13.99
CA LEU A 25 2.38 -0.57 -13.80
C LEU A 25 3.85 -0.96 -14.05
N GLU A 26 4.55 -0.25 -14.93
CA GLU A 26 5.95 -0.57 -15.24
C GLU A 26 6.95 0.09 -14.28
N THR A 27 6.51 1.09 -13.52
CA THR A 27 7.27 1.71 -12.42
C THR A 27 7.07 1.03 -11.08
N ASP A 28 6.50 -0.18 -11.04
CA ASP A 28 6.61 -1.08 -9.89
C ASP A 28 7.95 -1.83 -9.86
N SER A 29 8.92 -1.44 -10.71
CA SER A 29 10.35 -1.76 -10.51
C SER A 29 10.94 -1.12 -9.24
N SER A 30 10.16 -0.34 -8.49
CA SER A 30 10.50 0.07 -7.12
C SER A 30 9.86 -0.82 -6.04
N ILE A 31 9.22 -1.94 -6.40
CA ILE A 31 9.07 -3.05 -5.45
C ILE A 31 10.51 -3.49 -5.18
N ASN A 32 11.11 -2.92 -4.14
CA ASN A 32 12.33 -3.44 -3.58
C ASN A 32 12.10 -4.95 -3.45
N GLU A 33 12.91 -5.79 -4.09
CA GLU A 33 12.83 -7.26 -3.89
C GLU A 33 12.96 -7.63 -2.39
N ASN A 34 13.44 -6.68 -1.60
CA ASN A 34 13.58 -6.74 -0.15
C ASN A 34 12.32 -6.34 0.65
N ASP A 35 11.30 -5.72 0.04
CA ASP A 35 10.04 -5.40 0.70
C ASP A 35 9.01 -6.49 0.39
N PRO A 36 8.83 -7.46 1.29
CA PRO A 36 7.88 -8.53 1.08
C PRO A 36 6.44 -7.97 1.05
N VAL A 37 5.72 -8.29 -0.01
CA VAL A 37 4.33 -7.86 -0.24
C VAL A 37 3.34 -8.70 0.56
N SER A 38 3.77 -9.86 1.09
CA SER A 38 2.94 -10.81 1.82
C SER A 38 3.65 -11.42 3.04
N PHE A 39 2.88 -11.82 4.05
CA PHE A 39 3.41 -12.48 5.26
C PHE A 39 4.20 -13.75 4.93
N SER A 40 3.74 -14.55 3.98
CA SER A 40 4.46 -15.74 3.53
C SER A 40 5.84 -15.42 2.97
N GLN A 41 5.98 -14.31 2.23
CA GLN A 41 7.27 -13.85 1.71
C GLN A 41 8.17 -13.35 2.83
N VAL A 42 7.64 -12.65 3.84
CA VAL A 42 8.39 -12.24 5.04
C VAL A 42 8.95 -13.47 5.75
N VAL A 43 8.14 -14.53 5.93
CA VAL A 43 8.56 -15.74 6.67
C VAL A 43 9.58 -16.56 5.88
N SER A 44 9.51 -16.55 4.55
CA SER A 44 10.45 -17.26 3.69
C SER A 44 11.71 -16.46 3.33
N CYS A 45 11.81 -15.18 3.71
CA CYS A 45 12.96 -14.36 3.33
C CYS A 45 14.16 -14.65 4.22
N ASP A 46 15.37 -14.52 3.66
CA ASP A 46 16.63 -14.73 4.37
C ASP A 46 16.82 -13.74 5.53
N ASN A 47 16.12 -12.61 5.49
CA ASN A 47 16.15 -11.61 6.55
C ASN A 47 15.15 -11.90 7.68
N SER A 48 14.24 -12.86 7.55
CA SER A 48 13.19 -13.16 8.55
C SER A 48 13.73 -13.32 9.97
N GLU A 49 14.87 -14.00 10.11
CA GLU A 49 15.55 -14.21 11.39
C GLU A 49 16.06 -12.90 12.00
N LYS A 50 16.59 -11.97 11.17
CA LYS A 50 17.04 -10.65 11.64
C LYS A 50 15.89 -9.83 12.18
N TRP A 51 14.73 -9.88 11.53
CA TRP A 51 13.54 -9.16 11.97
C TRP A 51 12.99 -9.74 13.28
N LEU A 52 13.01 -11.07 13.42
CA LEU A 52 12.64 -11.74 14.67
C LEU A 52 13.58 -11.35 15.82
N ASN A 53 14.88 -11.28 15.56
CA ASN A 53 15.86 -10.89 16.57
C ASN A 53 15.72 -9.41 16.96
N ALA A 54 15.52 -8.51 16.00
CA ALA A 54 15.25 -7.10 16.26
C ALA A 54 13.98 -6.91 17.13
N LEU A 55 12.92 -7.68 16.87
CA LEU A 55 11.70 -7.63 17.67
C LEU A 55 11.94 -8.10 19.11
N LYS A 56 12.74 -9.14 19.33
CA LYS A 56 13.12 -9.59 20.68
C LYS A 56 13.96 -8.54 21.41
N GLU A 57 14.88 -7.89 20.71
CA GLU A 57 15.70 -6.81 21.27
C GLU A 57 14.84 -5.60 21.64
N GLU A 58 13.86 -5.24 20.82
CA GLU A 58 12.90 -4.17 21.11
C GLU A 58 12.08 -4.47 22.37
N LEU A 59 11.50 -5.68 22.49
CA LEU A 59 10.76 -6.09 23.69
C LEU A 59 11.64 -6.05 24.95
N LYS A 60 12.89 -6.51 24.84
CA LYS A 60 13.87 -6.43 25.93
C LYS A 60 14.21 -4.97 26.27
N SER A 61 14.31 -4.11 25.26
CA SER A 61 14.55 -2.68 25.43
C SER A 61 13.39 -1.99 26.16
N MET A 62 12.15 -2.33 25.81
CA MET A 62 10.96 -1.83 26.49
C MET A 62 10.93 -2.25 27.97
N GLU A 63 11.23 -3.51 28.27
CA GLU A 63 11.33 -4.02 29.65
C GLU A 63 12.48 -3.34 30.42
N GLN A 64 13.62 -3.11 29.75
CA GLN A 64 14.81 -2.51 30.36
C GLN A 64 14.65 -1.01 30.63
N ASN A 65 13.91 -0.31 29.76
CA ASN A 65 13.72 1.14 29.82
C ASN A 65 12.45 1.55 30.57
N ASP A 66 11.63 0.59 31.02
CA ASP A 66 10.39 0.81 31.80
C ASP A 66 9.47 1.89 31.17
N VAL A 67 9.31 1.80 29.84
CA VAL A 67 8.51 2.72 28.99
C VAL A 67 7.03 2.35 29.01
#